data_AF-A0A6P1GJP0-F1
#
_entry.id   AF-A0A6P1GJP0-F1
#
_cell.length_a   1.000
_cell.length_b   1.000
_cell.length_c   1.000
_cell.angle_alpha   90.00
_cell.angle_beta   90.00
_cell.angle_gamma   90.00
#
_symmetry.space_group_name_H-M   'P 1'
#
loop_
_entity.id
_entity.type
_entity.pdbx_description
1 polymer ?
#
loop_
_entity_poly.entity_id
_entity_poly.type
_entity_poly.pdbx_seq_one_letter_code
_entity_poly.pdbx_strand_id
1 'polypeptide(L)'
;MNRPLLFVYGTLRPGLDGPMARWLADRAEWIGAGWIGGKLYQVADYPGFVPGEAGRVYGDLFALSEAEALLARLDAYEECTPDDSLPHEYRREHCIVDTADGPVSAWVYLYALSVTGHRVIASGDYLVAR
;
A
#
# COMPACT_ATOMS: atom_id res chain seq x y z
N MET A 1 -4.76 -10.22 21.51
CA MET A 1 -5.20 -9.07 20.70
C MET A 1 -4.76 -9.28 19.26
N ASN A 2 -5.63 -9.06 18.28
CA ASN A 2 -5.25 -9.16 16.88
C ASN A 2 -4.37 -7.96 16.50
N ARG A 3 -3.22 -8.19 15.88
CA ARG A 3 -2.31 -7.13 15.45
C ARG A 3 -2.90 -6.39 14.24
N PRO A 4 -2.78 -5.05 14.15
CA PRO A 4 -3.16 -4.33 12.95
C PRO A 4 -2.38 -4.85 11.74
N LEU A 5 -3.07 -4.97 10.61
CA LEU A 5 -2.47 -5.36 9.34
C LEU A 5 -2.24 -4.13 8.47
N LEU A 6 -1.18 -4.18 7.68
CA LEU A 6 -0.87 -3.23 6.61
C LEU A 6 -0.81 -4.00 5.30
N PHE A 7 -1.53 -3.52 4.28
CA PHE A 7 -1.42 -4.04 2.93
C PHE A 7 -0.63 -3.07 2.06
N VAL A 8 0.44 -3.57 1.45
CA VAL A 8 1.31 -2.80 0.56
C VAL A 8 1.27 -3.38 -0.85
N TYR A 9 1.14 -2.51 -1.84
CA TYR A 9 0.98 -2.89 -3.26
C TYR A 9 2.08 -2.31 -4.17
N GLY A 10 2.98 -1.51 -3.61
CA GLY A 10 3.98 -0.74 -4.36
C GLY A 10 5.39 -0.86 -3.80
N THR A 11 6.06 0.27 -3.63
CA THR A 11 7.49 0.40 -3.28
C THR A 11 7.88 -0.26 -1.96
N LEU A 12 6.92 -0.47 -1.05
CA LEU A 12 7.10 -1.10 0.25
C LEU A 12 7.04 -2.64 0.22
N ARG A 13 6.75 -3.25 -0.93
CA ARG A 13 6.60 -4.72 -1.05
C ARG A 13 7.93 -5.47 -0.90
N PRO A 14 7.91 -6.71 -0.37
CA PRO A 14 9.02 -7.64 -0.48
C PRO A 14 9.47 -7.80 -1.95
N GLY A 15 10.78 -7.91 -2.17
CA GLY A 15 11.36 -7.99 -3.53
C GLY A 15 11.75 -6.63 -4.12
N LEU A 16 11.45 -5.52 -3.43
CA LEU A 16 12.00 -4.21 -3.75
C LEU A 16 13.11 -3.83 -2.77
N ASP A 17 14.22 -3.36 -3.32
CA ASP A 17 15.45 -3.06 -2.58
C ASP A 17 15.52 -1.63 -2.01
N GLY A 18 14.38 -0.95 -1.93
CA GLY A 18 14.28 0.39 -1.38
C GLY A 18 14.58 0.41 0.13
N PRO A 19 15.23 1.48 0.67
CA PRO A 19 15.50 1.60 2.10
C PRO A 19 14.26 1.44 2.98
N MET A 20 13.10 1.96 2.54
CA MET A 20 11.86 1.86 3.31
C MET A 20 11.24 0.46 3.28
N ALA A 21 11.32 -0.25 2.15
CA ALA A 21 10.88 -1.65 2.06
C ALA A 21 11.68 -2.56 3.01
N ARG A 22 13.01 -2.38 3.05
CA ARG A 22 13.90 -3.08 4.00
C ARG A 22 13.57 -2.73 5.44
N TRP A 23 13.40 -1.44 5.73
CA TRP A 23 13.03 -0.97 7.07
C TRP A 23 11.71 -1.58 7.56
N LEU A 24 10.70 -1.69 6.69
CA LEU A 24 9.41 -2.31 7.00
C LEU A 24 9.56 -3.82 7.22
N ALA A 25 10.26 -4.51 6.33
CA ALA A 25 10.50 -5.95 6.44
C ALA A 25 11.23 -6.36 7.72
N ASP A 26 12.13 -5.51 8.23
CA ASP A 26 12.85 -5.74 9.48
C ASP A 26 11.98 -5.55 10.74
N ARG A 27 10.83 -4.88 10.62
CA ARG A 27 10.02 -4.41 11.77
C ARG A 27 8.59 -4.93 11.79
N ALA A 28 8.12 -5.47 10.68
CA ALA A 28 6.80 -6.05 10.53
C ALA A 28 6.90 -7.48 10.05
N GLU A 29 5.95 -8.32 10.46
CA GLU A 29 5.90 -9.71 10.06
C GLU A 29 5.13 -9.84 8.76
N TRP A 30 5.76 -10.37 7.71
CA TRP A 30 5.04 -10.70 6.47
C TRP A 30 4.10 -11.88 6.70
N ILE A 31 2.82 -11.67 6.41
CA ILE A 31 1.74 -12.65 6.63
C ILE A 31 1.45 -13.44 5.36
N GLY A 32 1.52 -12.79 4.20
CA GLY A 32 1.22 -13.42 2.93
C GLY A 32 0.77 -12.44 1.86
N ALA A 33 0.53 -12.97 0.67
CA ALA A 33 -0.01 -12.20 -0.45
C ALA A 33 -1.53 -12.00 -0.32
N GLY A 34 -2.03 -10.92 -0.91
CA GLY A 34 -3.46 -10.63 -1.02
C GLY A 34 -3.77 -9.72 -2.19
N TRP A 35 -5.04 -9.40 -2.37
CA TRP A 35 -5.47 -8.42 -3.38
C TRP A 35 -6.65 -7.59 -2.92
N ILE A 36 -6.81 -6.43 -3.54
CA ILE A 36 -7.92 -5.52 -3.31
C ILE A 36 -8.54 -5.07 -4.64
N GLY A 37 -9.85 -4.81 -4.64
CA GLY A 37 -10.56 -4.33 -5.82
C GLY A 37 -10.22 -2.88 -6.18
N GLY A 38 -9.86 -2.64 -7.43
CA GLY A 38 -9.58 -1.31 -7.96
C GLY A 38 -8.53 -1.34 -9.08
N LYS A 39 -7.91 -0.19 -9.33
CA LYS A 39 -6.86 -0.05 -10.35
C LYS A 39 -5.56 0.49 -9.77
N LEU A 40 -4.47 0.03 -10.37
CA LEU A 40 -3.13 0.49 -10.07
C LEU A 40 -2.64 1.36 -11.23
N TYR A 41 -2.10 2.52 -10.90
CA TYR A 41 -1.58 3.50 -11.86
C TYR A 41 -0.08 3.70 -11.65
N GLN A 42 0.65 3.93 -12.72
CA GLN A 42 2.02 4.44 -12.66
C GLN A 42 1.97 5.95 -12.46
N VAL A 43 2.34 6.43 -11.26
CA VAL A 43 2.35 7.86 -10.92
C VAL A 43 3.65 8.51 -11.35
N ALA A 44 4.76 8.00 -10.83
CA ALA A 44 6.09 8.39 -11.25
C ALA A 44 6.98 7.15 -11.27
N ASP A 45 8.05 7.10 -10.48
CA ASP A 45 8.78 5.88 -10.17
C ASP A 45 8.06 4.98 -9.14
N TYR A 46 6.93 5.42 -8.59
CA TYR A 46 6.06 4.68 -7.67
C TYR A 46 4.62 4.53 -8.21
N PRO A 47 3.83 3.57 -7.66
CA PRO A 47 2.45 3.35 -8.10
C PRO A 47 1.40 4.00 -7.19
N GLY A 48 0.24 4.32 -7.75
CA GLY A 48 -0.93 4.80 -7.01
C GLY A 48 -2.13 3.87 -7.16
N PHE A 49 -2.73 3.46 -6.03
CA PHE A 49 -3.95 2.65 -6.01
C PHE A 49 -5.20 3.51 -5.88
N VAL A 50 -6.19 3.27 -6.75
CA VAL A 50 -7.52 3.86 -6.71
C VAL A 50 -8.58 2.76 -6.51
N PRO A 51 -9.34 2.78 -5.40
CA PRO A 51 -10.37 1.77 -5.11
C PRO A 51 -11.65 2.00 -5.92
N GLY A 52 -12.50 0.98 -6.00
CA GLY A 52 -13.86 1.09 -6.57
C GLY A 52 -13.96 0.95 -8.09
N GLU A 53 -12.84 0.90 -8.79
CA GLU A 53 -12.80 0.57 -10.22
C GLU A 53 -12.75 -0.95 -10.46
N ALA A 54 -13.19 -1.41 -11.64
CA ALA A 54 -13.05 -2.81 -12.01
C ALA A 54 -11.57 -3.18 -12.19
N GLY A 55 -11.11 -4.19 -11.46
CA GLY A 55 -9.74 -4.68 -11.47
C GLY A 55 -9.33 -5.28 -10.14
N ARG A 56 -8.10 -5.79 -10.09
CA ARG A 56 -7.46 -6.29 -8.87
C ARG A 56 -6.09 -5.65 -8.74
N VAL A 57 -5.74 -5.27 -7.53
CA VAL A 57 -4.40 -4.82 -7.18
C VAL A 57 -3.80 -5.82 -6.21
N TYR A 58 -2.66 -6.39 -6.61
CA TYR A 58 -1.96 -7.44 -5.86
C TYR A 58 -0.89 -6.82 -4.96
N GLY A 59 -0.73 -7.40 -3.78
CA GLY A 59 0.18 -6.89 -2.77
C GLY A 59 0.44 -7.89 -1.67
N ASP A 60 1.02 -7.39 -0.59
CA ASP A 60 1.52 -8.15 0.54
C ASP A 60 0.97 -7.60 1.85
N LEU A 61 0.61 -8.51 2.75
CA LEU A 61 0.14 -8.19 4.09
C LEU A 61 1.27 -8.30 5.11
N PHE A 62 1.33 -7.32 5.98
CA PHE A 62 2.22 -7.27 7.12
C PHE A 62 1.44 -7.11 8.43
N ALA A 63 1.80 -7.88 9.45
CA ALA A 63 1.33 -7.63 10.81
C ALA A 63 2.27 -6.66 11.53
N LEU A 64 1.69 -5.61 12.10
CA LEU A 64 2.43 -4.56 12.77
C LEU A 64 2.45 -4.81 14.29
N SER A 65 3.65 -5.06 14.85
CA SER A 65 3.83 -5.26 16.29
C SER A 65 3.78 -3.95 17.07
N GLU A 66 4.40 -2.88 16.55
CA GLU A 66 4.39 -1.52 17.11
C GLU A 66 3.58 -0.60 16.18
N ALA A 67 2.30 -0.92 15.99
CA ALA A 67 1.48 -0.34 14.93
C ALA A 67 1.52 1.18 14.90
N GLU A 68 1.32 1.87 16.02
CA GLU A 68 1.30 3.34 16.08
C GLU A 68 2.62 3.97 15.60
N ALA A 69 3.77 3.49 16.09
CA ALA A 69 5.08 4.02 15.70
C ALA A 69 5.42 3.71 14.23
N LEU A 70 5.09 2.50 13.76
CA LEU A 70 5.32 2.11 12.37
C LEU A 70 4.45 2.92 11.41
N LEU A 71 3.17 3.07 11.76
CA LEU A 71 2.18 3.84 10.99
C LEU A 71 2.53 5.33 10.94
N ALA A 72 2.99 5.93 12.03
CA ALA A 72 3.46 7.31 12.03
C ALA A 72 4.67 7.52 11.12
N ARG A 73 5.62 6.57 11.11
CA ARG A 73 6.79 6.63 10.22
C ARG A 73 6.40 6.47 8.75
N LEU A 74 5.42 5.62 8.45
CA LEU A 74 4.88 5.44 7.10
C LEU A 74 4.08 6.67 6.65
N ASP A 75 3.31 7.31 7.53
CA ASP A 75 2.59 8.54 7.20
C ASP A 75 3.55 9.68 6.81
N ALA A 76 4.67 9.78 7.52
CA ALA A 76 5.74 10.73 7.18
C ALA A 76 6.50 10.35 5.90
N TYR A 77 6.50 9.07 5.50
CA TYR A 77 7.13 8.62 4.26
C TYR A 77 6.23 8.85 3.04
N GLU A 78 4.92 8.65 3.20
CA GLU A 78 3.90 8.84 2.18
C GLU A 78 3.36 10.29 2.13
N GLU A 79 4.04 11.21 2.84
CA GLU A 79 3.75 12.66 2.91
C GLU A 79 2.28 12.97 3.21
N CYS A 80 1.69 12.25 4.18
CA CYS A 80 0.29 12.39 4.56
C CYS A 80 0.08 12.79 6.04
N THR A 81 1.07 13.45 6.64
CA THR A 81 1.00 14.00 8.01
C THR A 81 0.39 15.41 8.03
N PRO A 82 -0.07 15.92 9.18
CA PRO A 82 -0.60 17.29 9.28
C PRO A 82 0.39 18.40 8.93
N ASP A 83 1.70 18.11 8.93
CA ASP A 83 2.76 19.06 8.61
C ASP A 83 3.11 19.08 7.11
N ASP A 84 2.57 18.13 6.33
CA ASP A 84 2.78 18.03 4.89
C ASP A 84 1.89 19.00 4.10
N SER A 85 2.32 19.32 2.87
CA SER A 85 1.59 20.25 2.03
C SER A 85 0.30 19.61 1.49
N LEU A 86 -0.81 20.35 1.58
CA LEU A 86 -2.09 19.92 1.01
C LEU A 86 -2.18 20.24 -0.50
N PRO A 87 -2.89 19.41 -1.29
CA PRO A 87 -3.48 18.13 -0.90
C PRO A 87 -2.42 17.03 -0.75
N HIS A 88 -2.57 16.15 0.27
CA HIS A 88 -1.70 14.99 0.42
C HIS A 88 -1.81 14.08 -0.80
N GLU A 89 -0.67 13.52 -1.22
CA GLU A 89 -0.66 12.59 -2.34
C GLU A 89 -1.32 11.26 -2.00
N TYR A 90 -1.10 10.80 -0.77
CA TYR A 90 -1.70 9.60 -0.22
C TYR A 90 -2.59 9.91 0.97
N ARG A 91 -3.50 8.98 1.26
CA ARG A 91 -4.24 8.93 2.52
C ARG A 91 -4.32 7.49 3.00
N ARG A 92 -4.20 7.29 4.32
CA ARG A 92 -4.33 5.96 4.90
C ARG A 92 -5.79 5.66 5.26
N GLU A 93 -6.31 4.54 4.75
CA GLU A 93 -7.66 4.06 5.04
C GLU A 93 -7.67 2.57 5.40
N HIS A 94 -8.71 2.14 6.12
CA HIS A 94 -8.98 0.72 6.30
C HIS A 94 -9.70 0.16 5.08
N CYS A 95 -9.19 -0.93 4.53
CA CYS A 95 -9.83 -1.64 3.43
C CYS A 95 -9.92 -3.14 3.72
N ILE A 96 -10.87 -3.79 3.04
CA ILE A 96 -10.96 -5.24 3.02
C ILE A 96 -10.04 -5.77 1.91
N VAL A 97 -9.12 -6.65 2.30
CA VAL A 97 -8.15 -7.31 1.43
C VAL A 97 -8.51 -8.78 1.37
N ASP A 98 -8.68 -9.30 0.15
CA ASP A 98 -8.92 -10.71 -0.09
C ASP A 98 -7.60 -11.49 -0.02
N THR A 99 -7.60 -12.57 0.76
CA THR A 99 -6.45 -13.47 0.94
C THR A 99 -6.84 -14.92 0.69
N ALA A 100 -5.87 -15.83 0.66
CA ALA A 100 -6.14 -17.27 0.54
C ALA A 100 -6.99 -17.83 1.71
N ASP A 101 -6.86 -17.24 2.90
CA ASP A 101 -7.57 -17.66 4.12
C ASP A 101 -8.88 -16.88 4.34
N GLY A 102 -9.24 -16.00 3.41
CA GLY A 102 -10.44 -15.16 3.46
C GLY A 102 -10.14 -13.66 3.60
N PRO A 103 -11.17 -12.81 3.58
CA PRO A 103 -11.01 -11.37 3.64
C PRO A 103 -10.56 -10.90 5.02
N VAL A 104 -9.62 -9.96 5.06
CA VAL A 104 -9.11 -9.32 6.27
C VAL A 104 -9.18 -7.79 6.18
N SER A 105 -9.31 -7.11 7.31
CA SER A 105 -9.20 -5.65 7.36
C SER A 105 -7.75 -5.24 7.55
N ALA A 106 -7.24 -4.36 6.68
CA ALA A 106 -5.88 -3.85 6.73
C ALA A 106 -5.85 -2.34 6.45
N TRP A 107 -4.83 -1.66 6.97
CA TRP A 107 -4.47 -0.32 6.56
C TRP A 107 -3.91 -0.33 5.14
N VAL A 108 -4.29 0.65 4.32
CA VAL A 108 -3.85 0.83 2.94
C VAL A 108 -3.59 2.31 2.67
N TYR A 109 -2.49 2.63 2.00
CA TYR A 109 -2.24 3.98 1.49
C TYR A 109 -2.90 4.13 0.12
N LEU A 110 -3.96 4.93 0.02
CA LEU A 110 -4.69 5.18 -1.22
C LEU A 110 -4.16 6.44 -1.89
N TYR A 111 -3.98 6.39 -3.22
CA TYR A 111 -3.66 7.59 -3.98
C TYR A 111 -4.85 8.56 -3.97
N ALA A 112 -4.60 9.84 -3.68
CA ALA A 112 -5.62 10.83 -3.43
C ALA A 112 -5.69 11.94 -4.50
N LEU A 113 -4.73 11.99 -5.43
CA LEU A 113 -4.70 12.99 -6.50
C LEU A 113 -5.29 12.47 -7.81
N SER A 114 -5.34 13.36 -8.81
CA SER A 114 -5.85 13.03 -10.14
C SER A 114 -4.93 12.04 -10.87
N VAL A 115 -5.50 10.93 -11.32
CA VAL A 115 -4.83 9.95 -12.19
C VAL A 115 -4.95 10.27 -13.69
N THR A 116 -5.40 11.48 -14.04
CA THR A 116 -5.53 11.89 -15.45
C THR A 116 -4.19 11.81 -16.15
N GLY A 117 -4.14 11.14 -17.31
CA GLY A 117 -2.92 10.96 -18.10
C GLY A 117 -1.95 9.91 -17.55
N HIS A 118 -2.25 9.29 -16.40
CA HIS A 118 -1.42 8.23 -15.84
C HIS A 118 -1.69 6.89 -16.53
N ARG A 119 -0.63 6.10 -16.73
CA ARG A 119 -0.75 4.76 -17.31
C ARG A 119 -1.29 3.78 -16.27
N VAL A 120 -2.33 3.03 -16.61
CA VAL A 120 -2.79 1.90 -15.79
C VAL A 120 -1.76 0.76 -15.87
N ILE A 121 -1.38 0.22 -14.72
CA ILE A 121 -0.62 -1.02 -14.62
C ILE A 121 -1.60 -2.17 -14.79
N ALA A 122 -1.71 -2.68 -16.02
CA ALA A 122 -2.75 -3.64 -16.40
C ALA A 122 -2.69 -4.98 -15.64
N SER A 123 -1.52 -5.39 -15.17
CA SER A 123 -1.34 -6.58 -14.33
C SER A 123 -1.98 -6.43 -12.95
N GLY A 124 -2.17 -5.19 -12.47
CA GLY A 124 -2.50 -4.91 -11.08
C GLY A 124 -1.37 -5.22 -10.09
N ASP A 125 -0.20 -5.65 -10.58
CA ASP A 125 0.94 -6.06 -9.77
C ASP A 125 2.15 -5.20 -10.16
N TYR A 126 2.58 -4.36 -9.22
CA TYR A 126 3.73 -3.46 -9.41
C TYR A 126 5.05 -4.20 -9.62
N LEU A 127 5.25 -5.39 -9.01
CA LEU A 127 6.48 -6.16 -9.19
C LEU A 127 6.61 -6.74 -10.60
N VAL A 128 5.47 -7.02 -11.26
CA VAL A 128 5.43 -7.50 -12.65
C VAL A 128 5.62 -6.35 -13.65
N ALA A 129 5.30 -5.12 -13.24
CA ALA A 129 5.30 -3.95 -14.11
C ALA A 129 6.65 -3.23 -14.21
N ARG A 130 7.63 -3.61 -13.37
CA ARG A 130 9.00 -3.05 -13.37
C ARG A 130 9.93 -3.80 -14.32
#